data_AF-A0AB35WQH5-F1
#
_entry.id   AF-A0AB35WQH5-F1
#
_cell.length_a   1.000
_cell.length_b   1.000
_cell.length_c   1.000
_cell.angle_alpha   90.00
_cell.angle_beta   90.00
_cell.angle_gamma   90.00
#
_symmetry.space_group_name_H-M   'P 1'
#
loop_
_entity.id
_entity.type
_entity.pdbx_description
1 polymer ?
#
loop_
_entity_poly.entity_id
_entity_poly.type
_entity_poly.pdbx_seq_one_letter_code
_entity_poly.pdbx_strand_id
1 'polypeptide(L)'
;MPWYRTGTVAITTGQTTVTGTGTAFSANARVGDAFQGPDGRWYEVTNIASATVLSILPAYQGATVVGGSYGLAPMQGYVKESADRLRQLVDQWGSTLAG
;
A
#
# COMPACT_ATOMS: atom_id res chain seq x y z
N MET A 1 0.56 6.85 13.61
CA MET A 1 -0.68 7.02 12.82
C MET A 1 -1.32 5.65 12.65
N PRO A 2 -2.62 5.49 12.91
CA PRO A 2 -3.31 4.23 12.67
C PRO A 2 -3.37 3.95 11.15
N TRP A 3 -3.34 2.68 10.79
CA TRP A 3 -3.56 2.23 9.41
C TRP A 3 -4.95 2.66 8.91
N TYR A 4 -5.06 2.89 7.60
CA TYR A 4 -6.32 3.31 6.99
C TYR A 4 -7.29 2.12 6.91
N ARG A 5 -8.50 2.28 7.47
CA ARG A 5 -9.53 1.22 7.59
C ARG A 5 -10.96 1.74 7.40
N THR A 6 -11.14 2.95 6.87
CA THR A 6 -12.46 3.57 6.73
C THR A 6 -13.26 2.86 5.64
N GLY A 7 -14.54 2.58 5.91
CA GLY A 7 -15.42 1.88 4.97
C GLY A 7 -15.22 0.37 4.95
N THR A 8 -15.75 -0.28 3.92
CA THR A 8 -15.70 -1.75 3.75
C THR A 8 -15.28 -2.12 2.35
N VAL A 9 -14.86 -3.37 2.15
CA VAL A 9 -14.46 -3.89 0.84
C VAL A 9 -15.29 -5.10 0.41
N ALA A 10 -15.44 -5.25 -0.90
CA ALA A 10 -15.93 -6.45 -1.55
C ALA A 10 -14.81 -7.03 -2.43
N ILE A 11 -14.57 -8.32 -2.30
CA ILE A 11 -13.52 -9.05 -3.02
C ILE A 11 -14.02 -10.46 -3.34
N THR A 12 -13.95 -10.83 -4.61
CA THR A 12 -14.28 -12.18 -5.08
C THR A 12 -13.06 -13.08 -4.96
N THR A 13 -13.25 -14.32 -4.50
CA THR A 13 -12.16 -15.31 -4.43
C THR A 13 -11.46 -15.44 -5.79
N GLY A 14 -10.12 -15.51 -5.77
CA GLY A 14 -9.31 -15.62 -6.98
C GLY A 14 -9.19 -14.35 -7.84
N GLN A 15 -9.81 -13.23 -7.44
CA GLN A 15 -9.68 -11.95 -8.14
C GLN A 15 -8.66 -11.03 -7.47
N THR A 16 -8.13 -10.08 -8.25
CA THR A 16 -7.19 -9.06 -7.78
C THR A 16 -7.88 -7.73 -7.46
N THR A 17 -9.11 -7.51 -7.93
CA THR A 17 -9.82 -6.25 -7.72
C THR A 17 -10.47 -6.19 -6.35
N VAL A 18 -10.18 -5.11 -5.61
CA VAL A 18 -10.81 -4.75 -4.35
C VAL A 18 -11.72 -3.56 -4.60
N THR A 19 -13.02 -3.73 -4.32
CA THR A 19 -14.01 -2.65 -4.47
C THR A 19 -14.44 -2.15 -3.10
N GLY A 20 -14.17 -0.89 -2.80
CA GLY A 20 -14.50 -0.22 -1.56
C GLY A 20 -15.88 0.46 -1.57
N THR A 21 -16.48 0.57 -0.39
CA THR A 21 -17.67 1.41 -0.12
C THR A 21 -17.35 2.31 1.07
N GLY A 22 -17.53 3.62 0.91
CA GLY A 22 -17.13 4.60 1.93
C GLY A 22 -15.61 4.72 2.11
N THR A 23 -14.83 4.32 1.09
CA THR A 23 -13.36 4.36 1.09
C THR A 23 -12.84 5.58 0.33
N ALA A 24 -11.56 5.87 0.51
CA ALA A 24 -10.80 6.94 -0.16
C ALA A 24 -9.37 6.45 -0.45
N PHE A 25 -9.23 5.34 -1.17
CA PHE A 25 -7.96 4.66 -1.42
C PHE A 25 -6.90 5.57 -2.06
N SER A 26 -7.25 6.30 -3.12
CA SER A 26 -6.34 7.21 -3.83
C SER A 26 -5.78 8.34 -2.96
N ALA A 27 -6.44 8.70 -1.85
CA ALA A 27 -5.96 9.72 -0.93
C ALA A 27 -5.14 9.15 0.24
N ASN A 28 -5.23 7.84 0.52
CA ASN A 28 -4.74 7.24 1.76
C ASN A 28 -3.78 6.05 1.55
N ALA A 29 -3.59 5.59 0.31
CA ALA A 29 -2.71 4.48 -0.03
C ALA A 29 -1.87 4.79 -1.26
N ARG A 30 -0.83 3.98 -1.45
CA ARG A 30 0.05 3.99 -2.61
C ARG A 30 0.26 2.57 -3.14
N VAL A 31 0.63 2.48 -4.41
CA VAL A 31 1.16 1.22 -4.95
C VAL A 31 2.40 0.81 -4.14
N GLY A 32 2.48 -0.46 -3.79
CA GLY A 32 3.50 -1.03 -2.89
C GLY A 32 3.10 -1.07 -1.42
N ASP A 33 2.01 -0.40 -1.01
CA ASP A 33 1.49 -0.55 0.35
C ASP A 33 0.95 -1.96 0.58
N ALA A 34 0.94 -2.39 1.84
CA ALA A 34 0.30 -3.65 2.20
C ALA A 34 -1.19 -3.44 2.48
N PHE A 35 -1.99 -4.33 1.91
CA PHE A 35 -3.41 -4.48 2.14
C PHE A 35 -3.64 -5.74 2.99
N GLN A 36 -4.27 -5.59 4.15
CA GLN A 36 -4.82 -6.72 4.90
C GLN A 36 -6.26 -6.98 4.43
N GLY A 37 -6.49 -8.14 3.84
CA GLY A 37 -7.82 -8.55 3.41
C GLY A 37 -8.76 -8.91 4.57
N PRO A 38 -10.07 -9.04 4.32
CA PRO A 38 -11.05 -9.50 5.30
C PRO A 38 -10.76 -10.90 5.85
N ASP A 39 -9.97 -11.67 5.11
CA ASP A 39 -9.48 -12.99 5.48
C ASP A 39 -8.22 -12.96 6.38
N GLY A 40 -7.76 -11.75 6.76
CA GLY A 40 -6.62 -11.52 7.63
C GLY A 40 -5.25 -11.66 6.98
N ARG A 41 -5.19 -12.01 5.68
CA ARG A 41 -3.91 -12.15 4.95
C ARG A 41 -3.43 -10.83 4.36
N TRP A 42 -2.15 -10.80 4.08
CA TRP A 42 -1.44 -9.66 3.51
C TRP A 42 -1.30 -9.78 2.00
N TYR A 43 -1.53 -8.67 1.32
CA TYR A 43 -1.44 -8.53 -0.11
C TYR A 43 -0.72 -7.22 -0.46
N GLU A 44 -0.02 -7.18 -1.58
CA GLU A 44 0.58 -5.97 -2.13
C GLU A 44 -0.44 -5.20 -2.95
N VAL A 45 -0.58 -3.90 -2.73
CA VAL A 45 -1.37 -3.02 -3.61
C VAL A 45 -0.58 -2.74 -4.88
N THR A 46 -1.10 -3.17 -6.03
CA THR A 46 -0.41 -3.06 -7.33
C THR A 46 -0.92 -1.93 -8.21
N ASN A 47 -2.15 -1.46 -7.96
CA ASN A 47 -2.76 -0.34 -8.67
C ASN A 47 -3.81 0.33 -7.80
N ILE A 48 -4.00 1.64 -7.96
CA ILE A 48 -5.11 2.38 -7.35
C ILE A 48 -5.84 3.11 -8.47
N ALA A 49 -6.95 2.53 -8.91
CA ALA A 49 -7.72 3.05 -10.04
C ALA A 49 -8.61 4.24 -9.64
N SER A 50 -9.08 4.28 -8.39
CA SER A 50 -9.92 5.37 -7.88
C SER A 50 -9.94 5.41 -6.34
N ALA A 51 -10.76 6.31 -5.77
CA ALA A 51 -11.04 6.35 -4.34
C ALA A 51 -11.67 5.04 -3.80
N THR A 52 -12.26 4.22 -4.66
CA THR A 52 -13.00 3.00 -4.29
C THR A 52 -12.52 1.75 -5.00
N VAL A 53 -11.52 1.82 -5.86
CA VAL A 53 -11.01 0.64 -6.57
C VAL A 53 -9.50 0.60 -6.50
N LEU A 54 -8.98 -0.51 -6.00
CA LEU A 54 -7.55 -0.86 -6.05
C LEU A 54 -7.39 -2.31 -6.50
N SER A 55 -6.15 -2.67 -6.87
CA SER A 55 -5.78 -4.03 -7.22
C SER A 55 -4.72 -4.56 -6.28
N ILE A 56 -4.75 -5.87 -6.02
CA ILE A 56 -3.82 -6.56 -5.12
C ILE A 56 -3.12 -7.75 -5.79
N LEU A 57 -1.94 -8.10 -5.30
CA LEU A 57 -1.27 -9.38 -5.55
C LEU A 57 -0.78 -10.04 -4.23
N PRO A 58 -0.79 -11.38 -4.13
CA PRO A 58 -1.42 -12.33 -5.05
C PRO A 58 -2.95 -12.12 -5.12
N ALA A 59 -3.64 -12.81 -6.04
CA ALA A 59 -5.09 -12.78 -6.08
C ALA A 59 -5.69 -13.24 -4.74
N TYR A 60 -6.87 -12.72 -4.40
CA TYR A 60 -7.49 -12.92 -3.09
C TYR A 60 -7.75 -14.39 -2.80
N GLN A 61 -7.27 -14.86 -1.64
CA GLN A 61 -7.26 -16.27 -1.27
C GLN A 61 -8.38 -16.64 -0.28
N GLY A 62 -9.10 -15.65 0.23
CA GLY A 62 -10.28 -15.84 1.07
C GLY A 62 -11.53 -16.17 0.27
N ALA A 63 -12.56 -16.67 0.97
CA ALA A 63 -13.90 -16.78 0.40
C ALA A 63 -14.41 -15.41 -0.04
N THR A 64 -15.24 -15.37 -1.09
CA THR A 64 -15.85 -14.11 -1.57
C THR A 64 -16.55 -13.37 -0.43
N VAL A 65 -16.22 -12.09 -0.25
CA VAL A 65 -16.81 -11.23 0.78
C VAL A 65 -17.43 -10.00 0.14
N VAL A 66 -18.58 -9.57 0.68
CA VAL A 66 -19.19 -8.27 0.43
C VAL A 66 -19.31 -7.55 1.76
N GLY A 67 -18.65 -6.39 1.92
CA GLY A 67 -18.71 -5.60 3.15
C GLY A 67 -17.69 -6.02 4.23
N GLY A 68 -16.54 -6.57 3.84
CA GLY A 68 -15.48 -6.99 4.76
C GLY A 68 -14.66 -5.84 5.33
N SER A 69 -14.13 -6.03 6.54
CA SER A 69 -13.10 -5.16 7.12
C SER A 69 -11.76 -5.35 6.40
N TYR A 70 -10.94 -4.32 6.40
CA TYR A 70 -9.60 -4.36 5.81
C TYR A 70 -8.65 -3.43 6.56
N GLY A 71 -7.38 -3.42 6.16
CA GLY A 71 -6.46 -2.34 6.53
C GLY A 71 -5.40 -2.07 5.48
N LEU A 72 -5.00 -0.80 5.36
CA LEU A 72 -3.91 -0.35 4.50
C LEU A 72 -2.75 0.17 5.35
N ALA A 73 -1.59 -0.46 5.15
CA ALA A 73 -0.38 -0.22 5.92
C ALA A 73 0.74 0.23 4.96
N PRO A 74 1.34 1.41 5.19
CA PRO A 74 2.46 1.86 4.38
C PRO A 74 3.65 0.91 4.51
N MET A 75 4.12 0.36 3.40
CA MET A 75 5.36 -0.44 3.36
C MET A 75 6.50 0.41 2.82
N GLN A 76 6.75 1.52 3.51
CA GLN A 76 7.93 2.35 3.32
C GLN A 76 9.14 1.60 3.88
N GLY A 77 9.54 0.52 3.19
CA GLY A 77 10.89 -0.02 3.36
C GLY A 77 11.87 1.09 3.04
N TYR A 78 12.99 1.15 3.79
CA TYR A 78 14.13 2.06 3.62
C TYR A 78 14.08 2.69 2.23
N VAL A 79 13.88 4.01 2.15
CA VAL A 79 13.91 4.72 0.87
C VAL A 79 15.37 4.62 0.40
N LYS A 80 15.74 3.45 -0.12
CA LYS A 80 17.10 3.10 -0.50
C LYS A 80 17.59 4.15 -1.46
N GLU A 81 16.70 4.63 -2.32
CA GLU A 81 16.95 5.76 -3.21
C GLU A 81 17.31 7.05 -2.45
N SER A 82 16.64 7.42 -1.36
CA SER A 82 17.02 8.62 -0.59
C SER A 82 18.32 8.39 0.18
N ALA A 83 18.55 7.19 0.71
CA ALA A 83 19.79 6.82 1.36
C ALA A 83 20.97 6.81 0.38
N ASP A 84 20.75 6.31 -0.84
CA ASP A 84 21.71 6.29 -1.94
C ASP A 84 21.98 7.71 -2.41
N ARG A 85 20.95 8.54 -2.62
CA ARG A 85 21.11 9.95 -3.00
C ARG A 85 21.82 10.76 -1.91
N LEU A 86 21.52 10.51 -0.63
CA LEU A 86 22.21 11.14 0.48
C LEU A 86 23.68 10.70 0.54
N ARG A 87 23.96 9.40 0.37
CA ARG A 87 25.34 8.89 0.30
C ARG A 87 26.10 9.51 -0.87
N GLN A 88 25.49 9.61 -2.04
CA GLN A 88 26.08 10.25 -3.21
C GLN A 88 26.38 11.74 -2.97
N LEU A 89 25.50 12.44 -2.24
CA LEU A 89 25.73 13.82 -1.83
C LEU A 89 26.89 13.94 -0.83
N VAL A 90 26.99 13.03 0.14
CA VAL A 90 28.10 12.97 1.10
C VAL A 90 29.43 12.63 0.39
N ASP A 91 29.43 11.71 -0.56
CA ASP A 91 30.63 11.36 -1.32
C ASP A 91 31.11 12.53 -2.19
N GLN A 92 30.18 13.30 -2.77
CA GLN A 92 30.51 14.40 -3.68
C GLN A 92 30.94 15.68 -2.93
N TRP A 93 30.32 15.97 -1.77
CA TRP A 93 30.47 17.26 -1.09
C TRP A 93 30.96 17.14 0.36
N GLY A 94 31.17 15.93 0.87
CA GLY A 94 31.52 15.69 2.27
C GLY A 94 32.79 16.42 2.70
N SER A 95 33.82 16.44 1.87
CA SER A 95 35.06 17.19 2.15
C SER A 95 34.87 18.71 2.06
N THR A 96 34.00 19.20 1.18
CA THR A 96 33.67 20.63 1.05
C THR A 96 32.83 21.13 2.23
N LEU A 97 31.97 20.28 2.79
CA LEU A 97 31.09 20.58 3.92
C LEU A 97 31.77 20.36 5.28
N ALA A 98 32.88 19.61 5.33
CA ALA A 98 33.59 19.30 6.57
C ALA A 98 34.43 20.46 7.12
N GLY A 99 34.73 21.48 6.31
CA GLY A 99 35.56 22.63 6.70
C GLY A 99 37.06 22.36 6.59
#